data_AF-A0A1W1YYV8-F1
#
_entry.id   AF-A0A1W1YYV8-F1
#
_cell.length_a   1.000
_cell.length_b   1.000
_cell.length_c   1.000
_cell.angle_alpha   90.00
_cell.angle_beta   90.00
_cell.angle_gamma   90.00
#
_symmetry.space_group_name_H-M   'P 1'
#
loop_
_entity.id
_entity.type
_entity.pdbx_description
1 polymer ?
#
loop_
_entity_poly.entity_id
_entity_poly.type
_entity_poly.pdbx_seq_one_letter_code
_entity_poly.pdbx_strand_id
1 'polypeptide(L)'
;MLVDPPMEAMADKATCAYELAVLVSKRASQLVDGAQPMIPDSAANAVSLACREIAQGKVVGVEGVLKRSEYKVPLTKEAREAAAAERRAKEAQESYRRAAAEADVVTTEEEAPSEEAPAADDGFVVVEVGEETAE
;
A
#
# COMPACT_ATOMS: atom_id res chain seq x y z
N MET A 1 3.78 -23.03 18.84
CA MET A 1 3.50 -21.80 19.60
C MET A 1 3.16 -20.68 18.62
N LEU A 2 2.36 -19.69 19.04
CA LEU A 2 1.97 -18.56 18.19
C LEU A 2 3.16 -17.59 17.93
N VAL A 3 4.10 -17.55 18.87
CA VAL A 3 5.29 -16.70 18.85
C VAL A 3 6.48 -17.56 19.27
N ASP A 4 7.57 -17.50 18.51
CA ASP A 4 8.82 -18.22 18.77
C ASP A 4 10.02 -17.30 18.48
N PRO A 5 10.92 -17.05 19.44
CA PRO A 5 10.92 -17.49 20.85
C PRO A 5 9.82 -16.82 21.71
N PRO A 6 9.52 -17.36 22.92
CA PRO A 6 8.56 -16.76 23.85
C PRO A 6 9.03 -15.38 24.34
N MET A 7 8.09 -14.53 24.75
CA MET A 7 8.35 -13.11 25.10
C MET A 7 9.32 -12.97 26.27
N GLU A 8 9.26 -13.89 27.22
CA GLU A 8 10.11 -13.95 28.41
C GLU A 8 11.59 -14.12 28.05
N ALA A 9 11.88 -14.83 26.95
CA ALA A 9 13.26 -15.04 26.48
C ALA A 9 13.89 -13.78 25.86
N MET A 10 13.11 -12.73 25.65
CA MET A 10 13.55 -11.46 25.06
C MET A 10 13.28 -10.25 25.95
N ALA A 11 12.90 -10.49 27.21
CA ALA A 11 12.56 -9.41 28.15
C ALA A 11 13.70 -8.40 28.31
N ASP A 12 14.96 -8.85 28.22
CA ASP A 12 16.17 -8.02 28.36
C ASP A 12 16.43 -7.08 27.16
N LYS A 13 15.66 -7.19 26.07
CA LYS A 13 15.86 -6.41 24.83
C LYS A 13 15.07 -5.09 24.81
N ALA A 14 14.20 -4.87 25.79
CA ALA A 14 13.39 -3.68 25.91
C ALA A 14 13.27 -3.26 27.38
N THR A 15 12.82 -2.03 27.63
CA THR A 15 12.68 -1.51 29.00
C THR A 15 11.48 -2.14 29.70
N CYS A 16 10.44 -2.49 28.95
CA CYS A 16 9.24 -3.15 29.48
C CYS A 16 8.58 -4.08 28.44
N ALA A 17 7.68 -4.95 28.93
CA ALA A 17 6.95 -5.90 28.07
C ALA A 17 6.10 -5.23 26.99
N TYR A 18 5.54 -4.04 27.27
CA TYR A 18 4.73 -3.29 26.30
C TYR A 18 5.58 -2.72 25.16
N GLU A 19 6.76 -2.22 25.50
CA GLU A 19 7.72 -1.73 24.50
C GLU A 19 8.18 -2.87 23.60
N LEU A 20 8.47 -4.04 24.18
CA LEU A 20 8.80 -5.25 23.43
C LEU A 20 7.67 -5.64 22.46
N ALA A 21 6.41 -5.60 22.90
CA ALA A 21 5.27 -5.91 22.05
C ALA A 21 5.11 -4.91 20.89
N VAL A 22 5.32 -3.61 21.13
CA VAL A 22 5.31 -2.59 20.09
C VAL A 22 6.46 -2.76 19.11
N LEU A 23 7.66 -3.07 19.61
CA LEU A 23 8.85 -3.35 18.80
C LEU A 23 8.62 -4.52 17.84
N VAL A 24 8.15 -5.65 18.37
CA VAL A 24 7.79 -6.85 17.59
C VAL A 24 6.75 -6.50 16.54
N SER A 25 5.70 -5.77 16.92
CA SER A 25 4.60 -5.41 16.03
C SER A 25 5.07 -4.53 14.88
N LYS A 26 5.85 -3.48 15.16
CA LYS A 26 6.42 -2.60 14.13
C LYS A 26 7.35 -3.36 13.18
N ARG A 27 8.18 -4.25 13.71
CA ARG A 27 9.08 -5.05 12.88
C ARG A 27 8.33 -6.07 12.03
N ALA A 28 7.32 -6.72 12.58
CA ALA A 28 6.46 -7.63 11.83
C ALA A 28 5.73 -6.90 10.68
N SER A 29 5.23 -5.69 10.91
CA SER A 29 4.65 -4.85 9.85
C SER A 29 5.66 -4.55 8.75
N GLN A 30 6.90 -4.19 9.09
CA GLN A 30 7.95 -3.97 8.08
C GLN A 30 8.20 -5.23 7.23
N LEU A 31 8.23 -6.41 7.85
CA LEU A 31 8.42 -7.68 7.14
C LEU A 31 7.25 -7.97 6.18
N VAL A 32 6.01 -7.65 6.58
CA VAL A 32 4.83 -7.74 5.72
C VAL A 32 4.92 -6.75 4.55
N ASP A 33 5.44 -5.54 4.79
CA ASP A 33 5.67 -4.51 3.76
C ASP A 33 6.83 -4.87 2.79
N GLY A 34 7.44 -6.06 2.93
CA GLY A 34 8.52 -6.52 2.06
C GLY A 34 9.92 -6.11 2.51
N ALA A 35 10.09 -5.71 3.78
CA ALA A 35 11.42 -5.49 4.36
C ALA A 35 12.24 -6.78 4.32
N GLN A 36 13.54 -6.63 4.13
CA GLN A 36 14.47 -7.74 4.11
C GLN A 36 14.62 -8.35 5.52
N PRO A 37 14.42 -9.68 5.66
CA PRO A 37 14.80 -10.39 6.86
C PRO A 37 16.30 -10.25 7.14
N MET A 38 16.65 -9.99 8.40
CA MET A 38 18.04 -9.91 8.86
C MET A 38 18.62 -11.27 9.27
N ILE A 39 17.77 -12.30 9.33
CA ILE A 39 18.15 -13.69 9.58
C ILE A 39 17.75 -14.52 8.35
N PRO A 40 18.59 -15.47 7.91
CA PRO A 40 18.27 -16.35 6.78
C PRO A 40 17.18 -17.40 7.07
N ASP A 41 16.69 -17.45 8.31
CA ASP A 41 15.85 -18.52 8.83
C ASP A 41 14.38 -18.18 8.57
N SER A 42 13.70 -18.97 7.75
CA SER A 42 12.29 -18.73 7.39
C SER A 42 11.38 -19.21 8.52
N ALA A 43 11.04 -18.33 9.45
CA ALA A 43 9.96 -18.62 10.39
C ALA A 43 8.61 -18.70 9.64
N ALA A 44 7.70 -19.54 10.12
CA ALA A 44 6.39 -19.76 9.47
C ALA A 44 5.49 -18.50 9.46
N ASN A 45 5.74 -17.54 10.34
CA ASN A 45 5.00 -16.28 10.43
C ASN A 45 5.95 -15.09 10.62
N ALA A 46 5.54 -13.92 10.11
CA ALA A 46 6.31 -12.67 10.21
C ALA A 46 6.59 -12.27 11.67
N VAL A 47 5.67 -12.59 12.59
CA VAL A 47 5.82 -12.29 14.03
C VAL A 47 6.95 -13.09 14.66
N SER A 48 7.03 -14.41 14.44
CA SER A 48 8.15 -15.19 14.99
C SER A 48 9.48 -14.82 14.31
N LEU A 49 9.46 -14.43 13.03
CA LEU A 49 10.65 -13.92 12.38
C LEU A 49 11.16 -12.65 13.07
N ALA A 50 10.27 -11.69 13.35
CA ALA A 50 10.61 -10.49 14.10
C ALA A 50 11.14 -10.82 15.50
N CYS A 51 10.49 -11.75 16.23
CA CYS A 51 10.95 -12.20 17.54
C CYS A 51 12.37 -12.79 17.47
N ARG A 52 12.68 -13.64 16.50
CA ARG A 52 14.03 -14.19 16.32
C ARG A 52 15.06 -13.09 16.04
N GLU A 53 14.72 -12.10 15.22
CA GLU A 53 15.61 -10.96 14.91
C GLU A 53 15.93 -10.13 16.16
N ILE A 54 14.93 -9.90 17.01
CA ILE A 54 15.07 -9.16 18.27
C ILE A 54 15.87 -9.98 19.29
N ALA A 55 15.58 -11.28 19.42
CA ALA A 55 16.31 -12.19 20.30
C ALA A 55 17.81 -12.23 19.97
N GLN A 56 18.15 -12.27 18.68
CA GLN A 56 19.55 -12.23 18.19
C GLN A 56 20.18 -10.82 18.27
N GLY A 57 19.42 -9.79 18.65
CA GLY A 57 19.91 -8.42 18.76
C GLY A 57 20.21 -7.74 17.42
N LYS A 58 19.65 -8.25 16.31
CA LYS A 58 19.82 -7.63 14.98
C LYS A 58 18.90 -6.43 14.78
N VAL A 59 17.77 -6.42 15.49
CA VAL A 59 16.80 -5.31 15.51
C VAL A 59 16.75 -4.77 16.93
N VAL A 60 16.87 -3.45 17.06
CA VAL A 60 16.83 -2.74 18.34
C VAL A 60 15.84 -1.58 18.27
N GLY A 61 15.18 -1.31 19.39
CA GLY A 61 14.36 -0.10 19.55
C GLY A 61 15.28 1.08 19.83
N VAL A 62 15.05 2.19 19.13
CA VAL A 62 15.73 3.46 19.42
C VAL A 62 14.68 4.42 19.96
N GLU A 63 14.97 5.02 21.11
CA GLU A 63 14.10 6.02 21.71
C GLU A 63 14.13 7.32 20.90
N GLY A 64 12.95 7.92 20.68
CA GLY A 64 12.77 9.16 19.95
C GLY A 64 12.02 8.99 18.63
N VAL A 65 11.62 10.13 18.05
CA VAL A 65 10.95 10.18 16.75
C VAL A 65 12.00 10.40 15.68
N LEU A 66 12.50 9.30 15.11
CA LEU A 66 13.35 9.37 13.93
C LEU A 66 12.50 9.81 12.73
N LYS A 67 12.94 10.84 12.01
CA LYS A 67 12.29 11.21 10.75
C LYS A 67 12.51 10.11 9.71
N ARG A 68 11.59 9.96 8.75
CA ARG A 68 11.70 8.95 7.69
C ARG A 68 12.97 9.08 6.83
N SER A 69 13.60 10.25 6.83
CA SER A 69 14.90 10.51 6.19
C SER A 69 16.09 9.92 6.95
N GLU A 70 15.94 9.67 8.25
CA GLU A 70 17.02 9.29 9.16
C GLU A 70 17.15 7.76 9.31
N TYR A 71 16.13 6.99 8.93
CA TYR A 71 16.20 5.53 8.92
C TYR A 71 15.77 4.95 7.58
N LYS A 72 16.54 3.97 7.09
CA LYS A 72 16.25 3.26 5.85
C LYS A 72 16.04 1.78 6.16
N VAL A 73 14.81 1.31 6.01
CA VAL A 73 14.50 -0.12 6.09
C VAL A 73 14.97 -0.78 4.79
N PRO A 74 15.92 -1.72 4.82
CA PRO A 74 16.34 -2.43 3.62
C PRO A 74 15.17 -3.26 3.11
N LEU A 75 14.80 -3.06 1.85
CA LEU A 75 13.72 -3.78 1.18
C LEU A 75 14.28 -5.00 0.46
N THR A 76 13.54 -6.11 0.38
CA THR A 76 13.98 -7.28 -0.39
C THR A 76 14.14 -6.93 -1.87
N LYS A 77 14.99 -7.68 -2.58
CA LYS A 77 15.18 -7.51 -4.03
C LYS A 77 13.85 -7.65 -4.76
N GLU A 78 13.03 -8.63 -4.37
CA GLU A 78 11.70 -8.88 -4.94
C GLU A 78 10.71 -7.75 -4.66
N ALA A 79 10.63 -7.24 -3.44
CA ALA A 79 9.72 -6.13 -3.13
C ALA A 79 10.16 -4.81 -3.80
N ARG A 80 11.47 -4.60 -3.99
CA ARG A 80 11.99 -3.46 -4.76
C ARG A 80 11.65 -3.57 -6.25
N GLU A 81 11.68 -4.78 -6.80
CA GLU A 81 11.33 -5.06 -8.19
C GLU A 81 9.81 -4.98 -8.42
N ALA A 82 9.00 -5.48 -7.49
CA ALA A 82 7.54 -5.35 -7.52
C ALA A 82 7.10 -3.89 -7.46
N ALA A 83 7.66 -3.09 -6.54
CA ALA A 83 7.37 -1.66 -6.46
C ALA A 83 7.82 -0.90 -7.73
N ALA A 84 8.92 -1.33 -8.37
CA ALA A 84 9.37 -0.76 -9.64
C ALA A 84 8.47 -1.17 -10.81
N ALA A 85 7.97 -2.41 -10.82
CA ALA A 85 7.04 -2.93 -11.82
C ALA A 85 5.67 -2.24 -11.72
N GLU A 86 5.14 -2.03 -10.52
CA GLU A 86 3.91 -1.27 -10.31
C GLU A 86 4.04 0.18 -10.76
N ARG A 87 5.18 0.83 -10.46
CA ARG A 87 5.43 2.19 -10.94
C ARG A 87 5.48 2.25 -12.47
N ARG A 88 6.19 1.30 -13.08
CA ARG A 88 6.27 1.17 -14.54
C ARG A 88 4.91 0.85 -15.19
N ALA A 89 4.06 0.07 -14.51
CA ALA A 89 2.71 -0.24 -14.96
C ALA A 89 1.78 0.99 -14.88
N LYS A 90 1.87 1.80 -13.82
CA LYS A 90 1.13 3.06 -13.70
C LYS A 90 1.58 4.09 -14.73
N GLU A 91 2.89 4.25 -14.92
CA GLU A 91 3.45 5.12 -15.97
C GLU A 91 3.02 4.65 -17.37
N ALA A 92 3.00 3.35 -17.64
CA ALA A 92 2.51 2.78 -18.89
C ALA A 92 1.01 3.01 -19.09
N GLN A 93 0.20 2.81 -18.04
CA GLN A 93 -1.25 3.06 -18.08
C GLN A 93 -1.56 4.54 -18.29
N GLU A 94 -0.79 5.44 -17.68
CA GLU A 94 -0.91 6.88 -17.86
C GLU A 94 -0.48 7.32 -19.26
N SER A 95 0.57 6.70 -19.81
CA SER A 95 0.98 6.92 -21.21
C SER A 95 -0.09 6.46 -22.21
N TYR A 96 -0.73 5.31 -21.94
CA TYR A 96 -1.83 4.81 -22.76
C TYR A 96 -3.06 5.72 -22.65
N ARG A 97 -3.39 6.19 -21.43
CA ARG A 97 -4.49 7.13 -21.19
C ARG A 97 -4.25 8.47 -21.88
N ARG A 98 -3.00 8.96 -21.88
CA ARG A 98 -2.62 10.21 -22.55
C ARG A 98 -2.68 10.07 -24.07
N ALA A 99 -2.18 8.96 -24.62
CA ALA A 99 -2.29 8.68 -26.05
C ALA A 99 -3.75 8.51 -26.52
N ALA A 100 -4.59 7.89 -25.69
CA ALA A 100 -6.03 7.77 -25.98
C ALA A 100 -6.73 9.13 -25.96
N ALA A 101 -6.44 9.99 -24.98
CA ALA A 101 -6.98 11.34 -24.92
C ALA A 101 -6.48 12.22 -26.08
N GLU A 102 -5.23 12.04 -26.51
CA GLU A 102 -4.66 12.75 -27.67
C GLU A 102 -5.30 12.30 -28.98
N ALA A 103 -5.60 11.00 -29.14
CA ALA A 103 -6.32 10.48 -30.29
C ALA A 103 -7.78 10.97 -30.35
N ASP A 104 -8.46 11.11 -29.21
CA ASP A 104 -9.83 11.62 -29.11
C ASP A 104 -9.93 13.14 -29.44
N VAL A 105 -8.87 13.90 -29.13
CA VAL A 105 -8.73 15.31 -29.52
C VAL A 105 -8.47 15.45 -31.02
N VAL A 106 -7.65 14.58 -31.62
CA VAL A 106 -7.40 14.58 -33.07
C VAL A 106 -8.65 14.22 -33.87
N THR A 107 -9.55 13.39 -33.35
CA THR A 107 -10.84 13.11 -33.99
C THR A 107 -11.84 14.27 -33.90
N THR A 108 -11.66 15.22 -32.99
CA THR A 108 -12.58 16.37 -32.81
C THR A 108 -12.17 17.60 -33.64
N GLU A 109 -10.92 17.69 -34.12
CA GLU A 109 -10.45 18.81 -34.96
C GLU A 109 -10.75 18.66 -36.46
N GLU A 110 -11.32 17.54 -36.91
CA GLU A 110 -11.74 17.34 -38.32
C GLU A 110 -13.26 17.49 -38.56
N GLU A 111 -14.03 18.06 -37.62
CA GLU A 111 -15.43 18.38 -37.89
C GLU A 111 -15.90 19.69 -37.22
N ALA A 112 -15.97 20.77 -38.01
CA ALA A 112 -17.07 21.77 -38.04
C ALA A 112 -16.72 22.94 -39.00
N PRO A 113 -17.68 23.61 -39.69
CA PRO A 113 -19.11 23.68 -39.35
C PRO A 113 -20.08 23.53 -40.55
N SER A 114 -21.27 22.96 -40.31
CA SER A 114 -22.48 23.40 -40.99
C SER A 114 -23.58 23.66 -39.96
N GLU A 115 -24.00 24.92 -39.96
CA GLU A 115 -24.98 25.60 -39.15
C GLU A 115 -26.40 25.05 -39.36
N GLU A 116 -27.10 24.69 -38.27
CA GLU A 116 -28.44 25.20 -37.94
C GLU A 116 -28.93 24.60 -36.62
N ALA A 117 -29.12 25.47 -35.62
CA ALA A 117 -30.00 25.20 -34.49
C ALA A 117 -31.46 25.26 -34.97
N PRO A 118 -32.41 24.63 -34.24
CA PRO A 118 -33.08 25.44 -33.23
C PRO A 118 -33.35 24.73 -31.89
N ALA A 119 -33.46 25.61 -30.89
CA ALA A 119 -33.86 25.40 -29.52
C ALA A 119 -35.12 24.55 -29.31
N ALA A 120 -35.13 23.77 -28.23
CA ALA A 120 -36.10 23.92 -27.13
C ALA A 120 -35.76 22.94 -25.99
N ASP A 121 -35.76 23.46 -24.77
CA ASP A 121 -35.84 22.73 -23.51
C ASP A 121 -36.92 21.64 -23.54
N ASP A 122 -36.68 20.52 -22.86
CA ASP A 122 -37.61 20.05 -21.84
C ASP A 122 -36.89 19.05 -20.92
N GLY A 123 -36.69 19.48 -19.68
CA GLY A 123 -36.08 18.67 -18.64
C GLY A 123 -36.88 17.41 -18.36
N PHE A 124 -36.22 16.26 -18.42
CA PHE A 124 -36.74 15.03 -17.85
C PHE A 124 -35.81 14.57 -16.72
N VAL A 125 -36.23 14.87 -15.49
CA VAL A 125 -35.65 14.35 -14.26
C VAL A 125 -36.21 12.95 -14.06
N VAL A 126 -35.35 11.93 -14.09
CA VAL A 126 -35.73 10.58 -13.65
C VAL A 126 -35.65 10.58 -12.12
N VAL A 127 -36.80 10.80 -11.47
CA VAL A 127 -36.97 10.62 -10.03
C VAL A 127 -37.35 9.17 -9.76
N GLU A 128 -36.68 8.55 -8.80
CA GLU A 128 -36.99 7.21 -8.29
C GLU A 128 -38.44 7.13 -7.81
N VAL A 129 -39.22 6.20 -8.37
CA VAL A 129 -40.53 5.86 -7.81
C VAL A 129 -40.29 4.82 -6.72
N GLY A 130 -40.40 5.28 -5.47
CA GLY A 130 -40.44 4.45 -4.28
C GLY A 130 -41.64 3.50 -4.27
N GLU A 131 -41.48 2.44 -3.50
CA GLU A 131 -42.50 1.49 -3.09
C GLU A 131 -43.81 2.18 -2.67
N GLU A 132 -44.94 1.72 -3.20
CA GLU A 132 -46.18 1.64 -2.43
C GLU A 132 -47.02 0.43 -2.88
N THR A 133 -47.10 -0.52 -1.94
CA THR A 133 -48.11 -1.54 -1.65
C THR A 133 -49.48 -1.52 -2.33
N ALA A 134 -49.97 -2.73 -2.67
CA ALA A 134 -51.34 -3.27 -2.47
C ALA A 134 -51.40 -4.63 -3.24
N GLU A 135 -51.97 -5.75 -2.80
CA GLU A 135 -52.88 -6.15 -1.73
C GLU A 135 -52.70 -7.68 -1.55
#